data_AF-A0A7K9Z4W1-F1
#
_entry.id   AF-A0A7K9Z4W1-F1
#
_cell.length_a   1.000
_cell.length_b   1.000
_cell.length_c   1.000
_cell.angle_alpha   90.00
_cell.angle_beta   90.00
_cell.angle_gamma   90.00
#
_symmetry.space_group_name_H-M   'P 1'
#
loop_
_entity.id
_entity.type
_entity.pdbx_description
1 polymer ?
#
loop_
_entity_poly.entity_id
_entity_poly.type
_entity_poly.pdbx_seq_one_letter_code
_entity_poly.pdbx_strand_id
1 'polypeptide(L)' 'AQSGTDATLRCQIAGDPRPSVLWEKDTAPIQPSDRFCVEAEGDVYSLRVSCVTPQDGGLYVCKAKNCVGETYAAATLRV' A
#
# COMPACT_ATOMS: atom_id res chain seq x y z
N ALA A 1 -12.04 0.31 8.78
CA ALA A 1 -11.16 0.31 9.96
C ALA A 1 -11.79 1.21 11.00
N GLN A 2 -11.67 0.92 12.29
CA GLN A 2 -12.19 1.81 13.32
C GLN A 2 -11.16 2.90 13.61
N SER A 3 -11.60 4.14 13.79
CA SER A 3 -10.69 5.24 14.16
C SER A 3 -9.90 4.90 15.42
N GLY A 4 -8.59 5.17 15.44
CA GLY A 4 -7.68 4.85 16.55
C GLY A 4 -7.08 3.44 16.53
N THR A 5 -7.40 2.61 15.53
CA THR A 5 -6.75 1.30 15.32
C THR A 5 -5.84 1.33 14.09
N ASP A 6 -4.92 0.37 13.99
CA ASP A 6 -4.11 0.20 12.79
C ASP A 6 -4.91 -0.44 11.66
N ALA A 7 -4.63 -0.06 10.42
CA ALA A 7 -5.08 -0.77 9.23
C ALA A 7 -3.89 -1.31 8.44
N THR A 8 -4.05 -2.47 7.82
CA THR A 8 -3.03 -3.04 6.93
C THR A 8 -3.65 -3.40 5.59
N LEU A 9 -3.09 -2.82 4.53
CA LEU A 9 -3.38 -3.17 3.15
C LEU A 9 -2.31 -4.15 2.68
N ARG A 10 -2.72 -5.26 2.05
CA ARG A 10 -1.80 -6.30 1.56
C ARG A 10 -2.02 -6.52 0.08
N CYS A 11 -0.93 -6.63 -0.66
CA CYS A 11 -0.93 -6.93 -2.08
C CYS A 11 0.05 -8.09 -2.33
N GLN A 12 -0.46 -9.20 -2.87
CA GLN A 12 0.39 -10.30 -3.28
C GLN A 12 0.75 -10.13 -4.75
N ILE A 13 2.03 -10.02 -5.05
CA ILE A 13 2.55 -9.68 -6.37
C ILE A 13 3.64 -10.68 -6.72
N ALA A 14 3.40 -11.46 -7.78
CA ALA A 14 4.41 -12.29 -8.41
C ALA A 14 4.99 -11.57 -9.64
N GLY A 15 6.28 -11.75 -9.90
CA GLY A 15 6.93 -11.23 -11.09
C GLY A 15 8.42 -11.56 -11.14
N ASP A 16 8.93 -11.81 -12.34
CA ASP A 16 10.35 -12.06 -12.59
C ASP A 16 10.82 -11.16 -13.75
N PRO A 17 11.83 -10.29 -13.55
CA PRO A 17 12.49 -9.98 -12.28
C PRO A 17 11.53 -9.42 -11.21
N ARG A 18 11.88 -9.64 -9.94
CA ARG A 18 11.08 -9.18 -8.79
C ARG A 18 10.71 -7.68 -8.93
N PRO A 19 9.42 -7.33 -8.90
CA PRO A 19 9.02 -5.94 -9.09
C PRO A 19 9.29 -5.08 -7.86
N SER A 20 9.58 -3.81 -8.12
CA SER A 20 9.51 -2.75 -7.11
C SER A 20 8.05 -2.34 -6.90
N VAL A 21 7.70 -1.98 -5.66
CA VAL A 21 6.33 -1.59 -5.30
C VAL A 21 6.31 -0.16 -4.75
N LEU A 22 5.35 0.63 -5.23
CA LEU A 22 5.05 1.97 -4.74
C LEU A 22 3.57 2.04 -4.33
N TRP A 23 3.32 2.68 -3.20
CA TRP A 23 1.96 2.91 -2.70
C TRP A 23 1.54 4.36 -2.92
N GLU A 24 0.28 4.57 -3.30
CA GLU A 24 -0.33 5.89 -3.45
C GLU A 24 -1.63 5.96 -2.68
N LYS A 25 -1.95 7.12 -2.11
CA LYS A 25 -3.26 7.47 -1.57
C LYS A 25 -3.82 8.64 -2.36
N ASP A 26 -5.01 8.49 -2.92
CA ASP A 26 -5.72 9.54 -3.65
C ASP A 26 -4.81 10.25 -4.69
N THR A 27 -4.08 9.44 -5.48
CA THR A 27 -3.09 9.84 -6.51
C THR A 27 -1.77 10.40 -6.02
N ALA A 28 -1.59 10.60 -4.71
CA ALA A 28 -0.34 11.07 -4.13
C ALA A 28 0.53 9.88 -3.64
N PRO A 29 1.83 9.86 -3.94
CA PRO A 29 2.73 8.81 -3.44
C PRO A 29 2.85 8.87 -1.92
N ILE A 30 2.78 7.70 -1.28
CA ILE A 30 2.96 7.55 0.15
C ILE A 30 4.44 7.42 0.44
N GLN A 31 4.95 8.32 1.30
CA GLN A 31 6.31 8.22 1.82
C GLN A 31 6.30 7.43 3.14
N PRO A 32 7.22 6.46 3.30
CA PRO A 32 7.37 5.73 4.56
C PRO A 32 7.62 6.69 5.74
N SER A 33 6.98 6.41 6.88
CA SER A 33 7.08 7.17 8.12
C SER A 33 6.62 6.33 9.31
N ASP A 34 6.67 6.87 10.53
CA ASP A 34 6.14 6.21 11.73
C ASP A 34 4.64 5.86 11.63
N ARG A 35 3.89 6.62 10.82
CA ARG A 35 2.47 6.34 10.53
C ARG A 35 2.25 5.40 9.35
N PHE A 36 3.12 5.43 8.35
CA PHE A 36 2.98 4.65 7.12
C PHE A 36 4.17 3.71 6.99
N CYS A 37 4.00 2.46 7.42
CA CYS A 37 5.05 1.45 7.35
C CYS A 37 4.83 0.57 6.12
N VAL A 38 5.83 0.50 5.25
CA VAL A 38 5.83 -0.37 4.07
C VAL A 38 6.72 -1.57 4.35
N GLU A 39 6.17 -2.77 4.18
CA GLU A 39 6.84 -4.03 4.43
C GLU A 39 6.74 -4.94 3.20
N ALA A 40 7.75 -5.77 2.97
CA ALA A 40 7.74 -6.78 1.92
C ALA A 40 8.26 -8.10 2.49
N GLU A 41 7.44 -9.15 2.43
CA GLU A 41 7.78 -10.49 2.88
C GLU A 41 7.45 -11.49 1.75
N GLY A 42 8.50 -12.06 1.14
CA GLY A 42 8.33 -12.88 -0.06
C GLY A 42 7.60 -12.10 -1.14
N ASP A 43 6.46 -12.60 -1.61
CA ASP A 43 5.66 -11.97 -2.66
C ASP A 43 4.50 -11.13 -2.10
N VAL A 44 4.47 -10.89 -0.78
CA VAL A 44 3.46 -10.08 -0.11
C VAL A 44 4.03 -8.72 0.26
N TYR A 45 3.43 -7.67 -0.27
CA TYR A 45 3.77 -6.29 0.00
C TYR A 45 2.65 -5.67 0.84
N SER A 46 3.01 -5.06 1.96
CA SER A 46 2.07 -4.54 2.94
C SER A 46 2.29 -3.06 3.19
N LEU A 47 1.19 -2.32 3.36
CA LEU A 47 1.18 -0.96 3.87
C LEU A 47 0.37 -0.93 5.17
N ARG A 48 1.03 -0.66 6.28
CA ARG A 48 0.39 -0.39 7.57
C ARG A 48 0.17 1.11 7.73
N VAL A 49 -1.04 1.47 8.13
CA VAL A 49 -1.45 2.82 8.54
C VAL A 49 -1.73 2.78 10.03
N SER A 50 -0.86 3.39 10.83
CA SER A 50 -0.97 3.41 12.29
C SER A 50 -2.00 4.45 12.75
N CYS A 51 -2.76 4.13 13.81
CA CYS A 51 -3.73 5.04 14.43
C CYS A 51 -4.66 5.74 13.41
N VAL A 52 -5.42 4.94 12.64
CA VAL A 52 -6.26 5.44 11.54
C VAL A 52 -7.20 6.56 12.00
N THR A 53 -7.25 7.62 11.20
CA THR A 53 -8.14 8.78 11.36
C THR A 53 -9.12 8.87 10.17
N PRO A 54 -10.21 9.64 10.27
CA PRO A 54 -11.12 9.84 9.14
C PRO A 54 -10.44 10.37 7.86
N GLN A 55 -9.33 11.11 8.00
CA GLN A 55 -8.55 11.65 6.88
C GLN A 55 -7.76 10.57 6.12
N ASP A 56 -7.55 9.42 6.74
CA ASP A 56 -6.90 8.28 6.11
C ASP A 56 -7.86 7.51 5.20
N GLY A 57 -9.17 7.78 5.27
CA GLY A 57 -10.11 7.31 4.27
C GLY A 57 -9.70 7.76 2.86
N GLY A 58 -9.79 6.86 1.89
CA GLY A 58 -9.37 7.17 0.52
C GLY A 58 -9.10 5.94 -0.34
N LEU A 59 -8.73 6.19 -1.59
CA LEU A 59 -8.32 5.16 -2.54
C LEU A 59 -6.81 4.93 -2.41
N TYR A 60 -6.44 3.71 -2.05
CA TYR A 60 -5.05 3.27 -2.00
C TYR A 60 -4.73 2.43 -3.23
N VAL A 61 -3.60 2.71 -3.86
CA VAL A 61 -3.12 1.99 -5.03
C VAL A 61 -1.74 1.43 -4.75
N CYS A 62 -1.58 0.12 -4.97
CA CYS A 62 -0.30 -0.57 -5.00
C CYS A 62 0.13 -0.69 -6.46
N LYS A 63 1.24 -0.04 -6.84
CA LYS A 63 1.82 -0.09 -8.18
C LYS A 63 3.07 -0.97 -8.15
N ALA A 64 3.08 -2.00 -8.98
CA ALA A 64 4.21 -2.91 -9.14
C ALA A 64 4.87 -2.68 -10.50
N LYS A 65 6.20 -2.56 -10.52
CA LYS A 65 6.97 -2.31 -11.76
C LYS A 65 8.28 -3.07 -11.80
N ASN A 66 8.59 -3.66 -12.95
CA ASN A 66 9.89 -4.22 -13.30
C ASN A 66 10.28 -3.81 -14.74
N CYS A 67 11.35 -4.39 -15.29
CA CYS A 67 11.80 -4.10 -16.66
C CYS A 67 10.89 -4.64 -17.76
N VAL A 68 9.98 -5.57 -17.44
CA VAL A 68 9.04 -6.18 -18.39
C VAL A 68 7.75 -5.37 -18.47
N GLY A 69 7.33 -4.73 -17.38
CA GLY A 69 6.16 -3.87 -17.37
C GLY A 69 5.74 -3.38 -15.99
N GLU A 70 4.50 -2.92 -15.91
CA GLU A 70 3.87 -2.42 -14.69
C GLU A 70 2.42 -2.89 -14.56
N THR A 71 1.97 -3.08 -13.33
CA THR A 71 0.59 -3.42 -12.98
C THR A 71 0.18 -2.71 -11.70
N TYR A 72 -1.12 -2.68 -11.42
CA TYR A 72 -1.67 -1.99 -10.26
C TYR A 72 -2.85 -2.75 -9.64
N ALA A 73 -2.98 -2.62 -8.32
CA ALA A 73 -4.14 -3.05 -7.56
C ALA A 73 -4.62 -1.88 -6.69
N ALA A 74 -5.94 -1.73 -6.56
CA ALA A 74 -6.54 -0.64 -5.81
C ALA A 74 -7.50 -1.17 -4.73
N ALA A 75 -7.53 -0.49 -3.59
CA ALA A 75 -8.42 -0.77 -2.48
C ALA A 75 -8.86 0.53 -1.82
N THR A 76 -10.13 0.62 -1.42
CA THR A 76 -10.65 1.77 -0.67
C THR A 76 -10.59 1.49 0.83
N LEU A 77 -9.87 2.31 1.58
CA LEU A 77 -9.95 2.30 3.04
C LEU A 77 -11.18 3.13 3.46
N ARG A 78 -12.13 2.45 4.11
CA ARG A 78 -13.28 3.10 4.77
C ARG A 78 -13.00 3.17 6.27
N VAL A 79 -13.18 4.35 6.85
CA VAL A 79 -12.94 4.66 8.27
C VAL A 79 -14.25 5.02 8.95
#